data_AF-A0A920P2I8-F1
#
_entry.id   AF-A0A920P2I8-F1
#
_cell.length_a   1.000
_cell.length_b   1.000
_cell.length_c   1.000
_cell.angle_alpha   90.00
_cell.angle_beta   90.00
_cell.angle_gamma   90.00
#
_symmetry.space_group_name_H-M   'P 1'
#
loop_
_entity.id
_entity.type
_entity.pdbx_description
1 polymer ?
#
loop_
_entity_poly.entity_id
_entity_poly.type
_entity_poly.pdbx_seq_one_letter_code
_entity_poly.pdbx_strand_id
1 'polypeptide(L)'
;MTGEFDIVVLRRVVAEVEDPASEILLEEARWDDETFEAGDVMEVPVDFKDFGRNAVMAVKQRIVQLVRDNERDRIRDEFSDKGEGAAFRRSTAD
;
A
#
# COMPACT_ATOMS: atom_id res chain seq x y z
N MET A 1 -8.40 16.75 4.60
CA MET A 1 -7.38 16.10 3.77
C MET A 1 -8.08 15.50 2.57
N THR A 2 -8.06 16.19 1.43
CA THR A 2 -8.33 15.52 0.15
C THR A 2 -7.04 14.77 -0.17
N GLY A 3 -6.94 13.54 0.32
CA GLY A 3 -5.86 12.64 -0.09
C GLY A 3 -6.16 12.24 -1.52
N GLU A 4 -5.48 12.87 -2.47
CA GLU A 4 -5.36 12.35 -3.82
C GLU A 4 -4.43 11.13 -3.76
N PHE A 5 -4.88 10.06 -4.39
CA PHE A 5 -4.12 8.83 -4.54
C PHE A 5 -4.12 8.53 -6.03
N ASP A 6 -3.03 8.00 -6.55
CA ASP A 6 -2.96 7.51 -7.93
C ASP A 6 -3.00 5.99 -7.94
N ILE A 7 -3.65 5.43 -8.95
CA ILE A 7 -3.66 3.99 -9.20
C ILE A 7 -2.74 3.75 -10.39
N VAL A 8 -1.77 2.87 -10.22
CA VAL A 8 -0.87 2.43 -11.27
C VAL A 8 -0.90 0.91 -11.39
N VAL A 9 -0.73 0.41 -12.60
CA VAL A 9 -0.45 -1.01 -12.87
C VAL A 9 1.03 -1.13 -13.18
N LEU A 10 1.69 -2.05 -12.50
CA LEU A 10 3.10 -2.36 -12.74
C LEU A 10 3.18 -3.40 -13.86
N ARG A 11 3.89 -3.07 -14.94
CA ARG A 11 4.17 -4.01 -16.03
C ARG A 11 5.67 -4.22 -16.17
N ARG A 12 6.07 -5.48 -16.31
CA ARG A 12 7.47 -5.84 -16.57
C ARG A 12 7.80 -5.59 -18.03
N VAL A 13 8.90 -4.88 -18.29
CA VAL A 13 9.39 -4.64 -19.64
C VAL A 13 10.08 -5.90 -20.13
N VAL A 14 9.62 -6.45 -21.26
CA VAL A 14 10.13 -7.71 -21.82
C VAL A 14 10.37 -7.61 -23.32
N ALA A 15 11.23 -8.48 -23.85
CA ALA A 15 11.47 -8.55 -25.29
C ALA A 15 10.33 -9.24 -26.05
N GLU A 16 9.70 -10.24 -25.41
CA GLU A 16 8.54 -10.96 -25.92
C GLU A 16 7.52 -11.08 -24.78
N VAL A 17 6.25 -10.80 -25.07
CA VAL A 17 5.17 -10.83 -24.07
C VAL A 17 4.58 -12.23 -23.97
N GLU A 18 4.63 -12.82 -22.78
CA GLU A 18 3.96 -14.08 -22.46
C GLU A 18 2.67 -13.83 -21.68
N ASP A 19 2.66 -12.82 -20.80
CA ASP A 19 1.49 -12.38 -20.04
C ASP A 19 1.14 -10.91 -20.32
N PRO A 20 0.19 -10.64 -21.23
CA PRO A 20 -0.26 -9.28 -21.54
C PRO A 20 -0.85 -8.52 -20.35
N ALA A 21 -1.27 -9.20 -19.27
CA ALA A 21 -1.80 -8.52 -18.09
C ALA A 21 -0.71 -7.91 -17.21
N SER A 22 0.53 -8.44 -17.25
CA SER A 22 1.62 -8.04 -16.36
C SER A 22 2.93 -7.69 -17.06
N GLU A 23 3.01 -7.84 -18.38
CA GLU A 23 4.23 -7.62 -19.17
C GLU A 23 3.97 -6.70 -20.35
N ILE A 24 4.90 -5.80 -20.67
CA ILE A 24 4.83 -4.84 -21.78
C ILE A 24 6.07 -4.99 -22.68
N LEU A 25 5.92 -4.79 -23.98
CA LEU A 25 7.05 -4.88 -24.90
C LEU A 25 8.05 -3.75 -24.65
N LEU A 26 9.35 -4.06 -24.77
CA LEU A 26 10.43 -3.08 -24.70
C LEU A 26 10.26 -1.94 -25.71
N GLU A 27 9.80 -2.25 -26.92
CA GLU A 27 9.51 -1.22 -27.93
C GLU A 27 8.38 -0.28 -27.52
N GLU A 28 7.33 -0.80 -26.87
CA GLU A 28 6.21 0.01 -26.37
C GLU A 28 6.64 0.86 -25.18
N ALA A 29 7.39 0.29 -24.23
CA ALA A 29 7.94 1.04 -23.08
C ALA A 29 8.83 2.19 -23.55
N ARG A 30 9.64 1.96 -24.59
CA ARG A 30 10.53 2.98 -25.17
C ARG A 30 9.83 4.10 -25.93
N TRP A 31 8.55 3.95 -26.28
CA TRP A 31 7.76 5.08 -26.79
C TRP A 31 7.44 6.11 -25.71
N ASP A 32 7.38 5.69 -24.45
CA ASP A 32 7.17 6.59 -23.31
C ASP A 32 8.50 7.17 -22.81
N ASP A 33 9.50 6.30 -22.60
CA ASP A 33 10.86 6.70 -22.22
C ASP A 33 11.91 5.78 -22.88
N GLU A 34 12.76 6.36 -23.74
CA GLU A 34 13.79 5.62 -24.46
C GLU A 34 14.81 4.91 -23.56
N THR A 35 14.88 5.27 -22.27
CA THR A 35 15.84 4.70 -21.30
C THR A 35 15.44 3.32 -20.77
N PHE A 36 14.20 2.86 -21.01
CA PHE A 36 13.77 1.53 -20.55
C PHE A 36 14.63 0.39 -21.14
N GLU A 37 14.89 -0.61 -20.30
CA GLU A 37 15.57 -1.85 -20.60
C GLU A 37 14.70 -3.07 -20.25
N ALA A 38 14.99 -4.21 -20.88
CA ALA A 38 14.29 -5.45 -20.56
C ALA A 38 14.62 -5.88 -19.12
N GLY A 39 13.59 -6.18 -18.33
CA GLY A 39 13.70 -6.44 -16.89
C GLY A 39 13.25 -5.28 -16.01
N ASP A 40 13.11 -4.08 -16.56
CA ASP A 40 12.56 -2.93 -15.84
C ASP A 40 11.07 -3.13 -15.53
N VAL A 41 10.55 -2.26 -14.66
CA VAL A 41 9.13 -2.17 -14.33
C VAL A 41 8.63 -0.79 -14.73
N MET A 42 7.64 -0.77 -15.61
CA MET A 42 6.93 0.43 -16.02
C MET A 42 5.66 0.60 -15.17
N GLU A 43 5.43 1.81 -14.68
CA GLU A 43 4.17 2.18 -14.01
C GLU A 43 3.20 2.75 -15.04
N VAL A 44 2.06 2.09 -15.22
CA VAL A 44 1.00 2.55 -16.13
C VAL A 44 -0.12 3.15 -15.30
N PRO A 45 -0.36 4.48 -15.35
CA PRO A 45 -1.44 5.10 -14.61
C PRO A 45 -2.80 4.58 -15.10
N VAL A 46 -3.69 4.34 -14.15
CA VAL A 46 -5.06 3.87 -14.40
C VAL A 46 -6.04 4.97 -14.02
N ASP A 47 -6.92 5.33 -14.94
CA ASP A 47 -8.02 6.23 -14.62
C ASP A 47 -8.92 5.57 -13.56
N PHE A 48 -9.24 6.32 -12.50
CA PHE A 48 -10.17 5.91 -11.47
C PHE A 48 -11.53 5.43 -12.00
N LYS A 49 -11.95 5.85 -13.19
CA LYS A 49 -13.18 5.40 -13.84
C LYS A 49 -13.09 3.95 -14.33
N ASP A 50 -11.89 3.52 -14.75
CA ASP A 50 -11.64 2.16 -15.23
C ASP A 50 -11.52 1.18 -14.07
N PHE A 51 -11.06 1.69 -12.91
CA PHE A 51 -11.13 0.98 -11.64
C PHE A 51 -12.58 1.01 -11.10
N GLY A 52 -13.41 0.06 -11.54
CA GLY A 52 -14.85 0.07 -11.27
C GLY A 52 -15.26 0.46 -9.84
N ARG A 53 -16.34 1.25 -9.70
CA ARG A 53 -16.81 1.90 -8.45
C ARG A 53 -16.74 1.04 -7.19
N ASN A 54 -17.08 -0.24 -7.30
CA ASN A 54 -17.09 -1.17 -6.16
C ASN A 54 -15.68 -1.45 -5.61
N ALA A 55 -14.68 -1.60 -6.49
CA ALA A 55 -13.30 -1.85 -6.10
C ALA A 55 -12.71 -0.64 -5.38
N VAL A 56 -12.92 0.57 -5.91
CA VAL A 56 -12.47 1.83 -5.29
C VAL A 56 -13.09 1.99 -3.90
N MET A 57 -14.40 1.77 -3.76
CA MET A 57 -15.08 1.88 -2.48
C MET A 57 -14.53 0.87 -1.45
N ALA A 58 -14.25 -0.36 -1.89
CA ALA A 58 -13.65 -1.39 -1.03
C ALA A 58 -12.23 -1.02 -0.58
N VAL A 59 -11.38 -0.54 -1.50
CA VAL A 59 -10.01 -0.08 -1.19
C VAL A 59 -10.05 1.08 -0.19
N LYS A 60 -10.89 2.09 -0.43
CA LYS A 60 -11.06 3.23 0.46
C LYS A 60 -11.47 2.78 1.86
N GLN A 61 -12.46 1.87 1.95
CA GLN A 61 -12.91 1.34 3.23
C GLN A 61 -11.77 0.61 3.95
N ARG A 62 -10.98 -0.21 3.24
CA ARG A 62 -9.86 -0.95 3.83
C ARG A 62 -8.77 -0.03 4.37
N ILE A 63 -8.41 1.04 3.66
CA ILE A 63 -7.46 2.05 4.12
C ILE A 63 -7.95 2.71 5.41
N VAL A 64 -9.23 3.11 5.47
CA VAL A 64 -9.81 3.72 6.67
C VAL A 64 -9.78 2.76 7.86
N GLN A 65 -10.05 1.47 7.64
CA GLN A 65 -9.94 0.46 8.71
C GLN A 65 -8.49 0.31 9.17
N LEU A 66 -7.53 0.19 8.24
CA LEU A 66 -6.11 0.07 8.58
C LEU A 66 -5.63 1.24 9.46
N VAL A 67 -6.00 2.48 9.13
CA VAL A 67 -5.64 3.65 9.95
C VAL A 67 -6.23 3.54 11.36
N ARG A 68 -7.52 3.20 11.46
CA ARG A 68 -8.20 3.06 12.76
C ARG A 68 -7.62 1.92 13.60
N ASP A 69 -7.27 0.81 12.97
CA ASP A 69 -6.70 -0.36 13.65
C ASP A 69 -5.30 -0.03 14.16
N ASN A 70 -4.46 0.63 13.35
CA ASN A 70 -3.14 1.09 13.79
C ASN A 70 -3.21 2.14 14.92
N GLU A 71 -4.20 3.05 14.89
CA GLU A 71 -4.44 3.98 15.99
C GLU A 71 -4.86 3.26 17.28
N ARG A 72 -5.73 2.25 17.17
CA ARG A 72 -6.17 1.43 18.31
C ARG A 72 -5.03 0.63 18.90
N ASP A 73 -4.21 0.00 18.06
CA ASP A 73 -3.06 -0.79 18.50
C ASP A 73 -2.04 0.10 19.20
N ARG A 74 -1.73 1.28 18.64
CA ARG A 74 -0.85 2.25 19.29
C ARG A 74 -1.37 2.71 20.66
N ILE A 75 -2.67 2.98 20.78
CA ILE A 75 -3.28 3.35 22.06
C ILE A 75 -3.16 2.19 23.06
N ARG A 76 -3.46 0.96 22.62
CA ARG A 76 -3.33 -0.24 23.46
C ARG A 76 -1.90 -0.42 23.96
N ASP A 77 -0.91 -0.28 23.10
CA ASP A 77 0.50 -0.40 23.48
C ASP A 77 0.90 0.65 24.52
N GLU A 78 0.43 1.90 24.37
CA GLU A 78 0.69 2.97 25.35
C GLU A 78 0.08 2.68 26.74
N PHE A 79 -1.07 2.01 26.79
CA PHE A 79 -1.72 1.62 28.05
C PHE A 79 -1.18 0.31 28.64
N SER A 80 -0.71 -0.62 27.81
CA SER A 80 -0.03 -1.83 28.26
C SER A 80 1.32 -1.51 28.93
N ASP A 81 2.12 -0.60 28.37
CA ASP A 81 3.38 -0.16 28.98
C ASP A 81 3.19 0.58 30.32
N LYS A 82 2.04 1.26 30.51
CA LYS A 82 1.68 1.90 31.79
C LYS A 82 1.13 0.94 32.84
N GLY A 83 0.72 -0.27 32.47
CA GLY A 83 0.10 -1.25 33.36
C GLY A 83 1.08 -2.02 34.25
N GLU A 84 2.34 -2.17 33.83
CA GLU A 84 3.31 -3.01 34.55
C GLU A 84 4.12 -2.25 35.63
N GLY A 85 4.13 -0.91 35.59
CA GLY A 85 4.85 -0.08 36.57
C GLY A 85 4.13 0.19 37.90
N ALA A 86 2.85 -0.18 38.04
CA ALA A 86 2.03 0.19 39.21
C ALA A 86 1.77 -0.96 40.20
N ALA A 87 2.23 -2.18 39.92
CA ALA A 87 1.95 -3.37 40.74
C ALA A 87 3.07 -3.80 41.71
N PHE A 88 4.19 -3.06 41.80
CA PHE A 88 5.31 -3.40 42.69
C PHE A 88 5.56 -2.33 43.75
N ARG A 89 4.56 -1.96 44.57
CA ARG A 89 4.77 -1.30 45.87
C ARG A 89 3.62 -1.64 46.82
N ARG A 90 3.49 -2.92 47.18
CA ARG A 90 2.74 -3.31 48.37
C ARG A 90 3.28 -4.62 48.96
N SER A 91 4.55 -4.59 49.36
CA SER A 91 5.09 -5.55 50.33
C SER A 91 6.36 -4.95 50.93
N THR A 92 6.23 -4.38 52.14
CA THR A 92 7.19 -4.30 53.25
C THR A 92 6.82 -3.12 54.14
N ALA A 93 6.24 -3.42 55.30
CA ALA A 93 6.15 -2.66 56.56
C ALA A 93 4.90 -3.22 57.27
N ASP A 94 5.07 -4.29 58.03
CA ASP A 94 5.16 -4.28 59.52
C ASP A 94 3.75 -4.33 60.13
#